data_AF-A0A7X9C7Q4-F1
#
_entry.id   AF-A0A7X9C7Q4-F1
#
_cell.length_a   1.000
_cell.length_b   1.000
_cell.length_c   1.000
_cell.angle_alpha   90.00
_cell.angle_beta   90.00
_cell.angle_gamma   90.00
#
_symmetry.space_group_name_H-M   'P 1'
#
loop_
_entity.id
_entity.type
_entity.pdbx_description
1 polymer ?
#
loop_
_entity_poly.entity_id
_entity_poly.type
_entity_poly.pdbx_seq_one_letter_code
_entity_poly.pdbx_strand_id
1 'polypeptide(L)'
;MSTATGLILTLVLLILNAFFVGAEFALISARRSVVEPKALEGKWAAKVTIRAMEQVSLMMAGAQMGITVCSLALGAIAEPAIAHLLEVPFEAIGVPAALVHPISFVIALGLVTYLHVVFGEMVPKNIALAGPERMALVLAPMLMGVVTLAKPVLWLLNSCGNLVLRMMGVTPKA
;
A
#
# COMPACT_ATOMS: atom_id res chain seq x y z
N MET A 1 -13.16 -1.27 19.76
CA MET A 1 -11.67 -1.32 19.85
C MET A 1 -11.23 -0.21 20.77
N SER A 2 -10.14 -0.37 21.54
CA SER A 2 -9.61 0.79 22.27
C SER A 2 -9.01 1.79 21.28
N THR A 3 -9.13 3.09 21.55
CA THR A 3 -8.57 4.16 20.70
C THR A 3 -7.07 3.93 20.44
N ALA A 4 -6.35 3.43 21.44
CA ALA A 4 -4.93 3.07 21.33
C ALA A 4 -4.68 1.96 20.29
N THR A 5 -5.49 0.89 20.29
CA THR A 5 -5.39 -0.16 19.28
C THR A 5 -5.71 0.36 17.88
N GLY A 6 -6.70 1.24 17.76
CA GLY A 6 -7.03 1.91 16.49
C GLY A 6 -5.86 2.72 15.93
N LEU A 7 -5.23 3.55 16.76
CA LEU A 7 -4.07 4.36 16.37
C LEU A 7 -2.85 3.52 15.99
N ILE A 8 -2.55 2.46 16.75
CA ILE A 8 -1.45 1.54 16.41
C ILE A 8 -1.72 0.87 15.06
N LEU A 9 -2.94 0.41 14.84
CA LEU A 9 -3.32 -0.25 13.59
C LEU A 9 -3.26 0.72 12.42
N THR A 10 -3.69 1.97 12.58
CA THR A 10 -3.53 3.05 11.60
C THR A 10 -2.06 3.25 11.22
N LEU A 11 -1.16 3.32 12.20
CA LEU A 11 0.26 3.50 11.94
C LEU A 11 0.86 2.30 11.19
N VAL A 12 0.50 1.09 11.59
CA VAL A 12 0.91 -0.14 10.88
C VAL A 12 0.41 -0.15 9.45
N LEU A 13 -0.87 0.17 9.23
CA LEU A 13 -1.47 0.23 7.89
C LEU A 13 -0.82 1.31 7.01
N LEU A 14 -0.45 2.45 7.58
CA LEU A 14 0.25 3.52 6.88
C LEU A 14 1.65 3.06 6.43
N ILE A 15 2.39 2.38 7.31
CA ILE A 15 3.71 1.81 7.00
C ILE A 15 3.59 0.71 5.93
N LEU A 16 2.58 -0.15 6.03
CA LEU A 16 2.35 -1.20 5.04
C LEU A 16 1.99 -0.61 3.67
N ASN A 17 1.13 0.40 3.61
CA ASN A 17 0.82 1.10 2.37
C ASN A 17 2.09 1.73 1.77
N ALA A 18 2.89 2.43 2.59
CA ALA A 18 4.18 2.98 2.19
C ALA A 18 5.15 1.94 1.65
N PHE A 19 5.18 0.76 2.27
CA PHE A 19 5.95 -0.39 1.78
C PHE A 19 5.49 -0.82 0.39
N PHE A 20 4.19 -0.99 0.16
CA PHE A 20 3.67 -1.42 -1.14
C PHE A 20 3.91 -0.38 -2.24
N VAL A 21 3.63 0.91 -1.98
CA VAL A 21 3.90 2.00 -2.93
C VAL A 21 5.39 2.08 -3.23
N GLY A 22 6.25 2.06 -2.20
CA GLY A 22 7.69 2.08 -2.38
C GLY A 22 8.19 0.89 -3.20
N ALA A 23 7.66 -0.31 -2.98
CA ALA A 23 8.03 -1.51 -3.72
C ALA A 23 7.57 -1.46 -5.18
N GLU A 24 6.35 -0.96 -5.43
CA GLU A 24 5.78 -0.80 -6.76
C GLU A 24 6.66 0.13 -7.61
N PHE A 25 6.88 1.36 -7.14
CA PHE A 25 7.63 2.37 -7.87
C PHE A 25 9.11 2.01 -7.99
N ALA A 26 9.70 1.35 -6.99
CA ALA A 26 11.08 0.88 -7.07
C ALA A 26 11.24 -0.21 -8.14
N LEU A 27 10.31 -1.18 -8.22
CA LEU A 27 10.36 -2.24 -9.22
C LEU A 27 10.16 -1.73 -10.64
N ILE A 28 9.23 -0.79 -10.85
CA ILE A 28 9.01 -0.17 -12.16
C ILE A 28 10.25 0.62 -12.61
N SER A 29 10.88 1.34 -11.68
CA SER A 29 11.91 2.33 -12.00
C SER A 29 13.33 1.76 -11.98
N ALA A 30 13.56 0.64 -11.30
CA ALA A 30 14.89 0.04 -11.19
C ALA A 30 15.36 -0.49 -12.56
N ARG A 31 16.64 -0.26 -12.87
CA ARG A 31 17.25 -0.78 -14.10
C ARG A 31 17.87 -2.15 -13.85
N ARG A 32 17.49 -3.14 -14.67
CA ARG A 32 18.02 -4.51 -14.60
C ARG A 32 19.55 -4.52 -14.71
N SER A 33 20.13 -3.72 -15.60
CA SER A 33 21.57 -3.61 -15.83
C SER A 33 22.39 -3.17 -14.61
N VAL A 34 21.76 -2.53 -13.62
CA VAL A 34 22.42 -2.09 -12.37
C VAL A 34 22.29 -3.15 -11.27
N VAL A 35 21.20 -3.92 -11.27
CA VAL A 35 20.91 -4.98 -10.28
C VAL A 35 21.61 -6.28 -10.64
N GLU A 36 21.70 -6.61 -11.94
CA GLU A 36 22.22 -7.87 -12.46
C GLU A 36 23.70 -8.13 -12.07
N PRO A 37 24.63 -7.15 -12.13
CA PRO A 37 25.99 -7.34 -11.63
C PRO A 37 26.04 -7.75 -10.16
N LYS A 38 25.17 -7.18 -9.31
CA LYS A 38 25.08 -7.54 -7.88
C LYS A 38 24.56 -8.96 -7.67
N ALA A 39 23.72 -9.45 -8.58
CA ALA A 39 23.24 -10.83 -8.55
C ALA A 39 24.35 -11.81 -8.96
N LEU A 40 25.18 -11.43 -9.93
CA LEU A 40 26.37 -12.19 -10.35
C LEU A 40 27.45 -12.23 -9.24
N GLU A 41 27.59 -11.16 -8.46
CA GLU A 41 28.39 -11.13 -7.22
C GLU A 41 27.85 -12.05 -6.10
N GLY A 42 26.72 -12.74 -6.33
CA GLY A 42 26.17 -13.72 -5.39
C GLY A 42 25.17 -13.16 -4.38
N LYS A 43 24.82 -11.86 -4.41
CA LYS A 43 23.88 -11.27 -3.45
C LYS A 43 22.46 -11.83 -3.65
N TRP A 44 21.95 -12.53 -2.64
CA TRP A 44 20.62 -13.15 -2.69
C TRP A 44 19.51 -12.15 -3.00
N ALA A 45 19.52 -10.98 -2.35
CA ALA A 45 18.53 -9.93 -2.58
C ALA A 45 18.48 -9.52 -4.05
N ALA A 46 19.63 -9.34 -4.70
CA ALA A 46 19.70 -8.99 -6.13
C ALA A 46 19.13 -10.11 -7.01
N LYS A 47 19.41 -11.38 -6.71
CA LYS A 47 18.84 -12.53 -7.45
C LYS A 47 17.31 -12.57 -7.32
N VAL A 48 16.76 -12.26 -6.15
CA VAL A 48 15.30 -12.19 -5.93
C VAL A 48 14.71 -10.99 -6.65
N THR A 49 15.35 -9.82 -6.58
CA THR A 49 14.91 -8.61 -7.29
C THR A 49 14.88 -8.84 -8.80
N ILE A 50 15.88 -9.51 -9.39
CA ILE A 50 15.86 -9.85 -10.83
C ILE A 50 14.65 -10.74 -11.17
N ARG A 51 14.37 -11.77 -10.36
CA ARG A 51 13.17 -12.60 -10.55
C ARG A 51 11.87 -11.79 -10.42
N ALA A 52 11.82 -10.85 -9.49
CA ALA A 52 10.68 -9.94 -9.36
C ALA A 52 10.51 -9.04 -10.60
N MET A 53 11.62 -8.56 -11.17
CA MET A 53 11.65 -7.79 -12.42
C MET A 53 11.33 -8.62 -13.67
N GLU A 54 11.39 -9.96 -13.59
CA GLU A 54 10.91 -10.86 -14.66
C GLU A 54 9.40 -11.12 -14.56
N GLN A 55 8.82 -10.93 -13.37
CA GLN A 55 7.41 -11.15 -13.08
C GLN A 55 6.69 -9.84 -12.71
N VAL A 56 7.08 -8.72 -13.35
CA VAL A 56 6.60 -7.37 -13.00
C VAL A 56 5.08 -7.32 -12.92
N SER A 57 4.36 -7.84 -13.92
CA SER A 57 2.90 -7.82 -13.93
C SER A 57 2.27 -8.44 -12.67
N LEU A 58 2.81 -9.58 -12.21
CA LEU A 58 2.34 -10.24 -11.00
C LEU A 58 2.72 -9.45 -9.74
N MET A 59 3.93 -8.91 -9.70
CA MET A 59 4.42 -8.08 -8.60
C MET A 59 3.62 -6.79 -8.45
N MET A 60 3.27 -6.14 -9.57
CA MET A 60 2.41 -4.96 -9.62
C MET A 60 1.00 -5.27 -9.13
N ALA A 61 0.39 -6.35 -9.62
CA ALA A 61 -0.94 -6.77 -9.16
C ALA A 61 -0.95 -7.03 -7.64
N GLY A 62 0.09 -7.67 -7.12
CA GLY A 62 0.27 -7.89 -5.70
C GLY A 62 0.46 -6.62 -4.88
N ALA A 63 1.27 -5.68 -5.36
CA ALA A 63 1.46 -4.38 -4.72
C ALA A 63 0.15 -3.58 -4.69
N GLN A 64 -0.56 -3.50 -5.82
CA GLN A 64 -1.84 -2.78 -5.94
C GLN A 64 -2.94 -3.36 -5.05
N MET A 65 -3.00 -4.69 -4.93
CA MET A 65 -3.89 -5.33 -3.96
C MET A 65 -3.51 -4.92 -2.52
N GLY A 66 -2.23 -4.93 -2.19
CA GLY A 66 -1.72 -4.50 -0.88
C GLY A 66 -2.07 -3.04 -0.57
N ILE A 67 -1.84 -2.13 -1.51
CA ILE A 67 -2.20 -0.71 -1.41
C ILE A 67 -3.70 -0.60 -1.14
N THR A 68 -4.54 -1.24 -1.95
CA THR A 68 -6.00 -1.18 -1.84
C THR A 68 -6.49 -1.66 -0.47
N VAL A 69 -6.03 -2.83 -0.01
CA VAL A 69 -6.41 -3.37 1.30
C VAL A 69 -5.98 -2.43 2.41
N CYS A 70 -4.76 -1.89 2.35
CA CYS A 70 -4.26 -0.96 3.37
C CYS A 70 -5.04 0.36 3.36
N SER A 71 -5.33 0.93 2.19
CA SER A 71 -6.08 2.19 2.07
C SER A 71 -7.51 2.07 2.57
N LEU A 72 -8.21 0.98 2.22
CA LEU A 72 -9.57 0.71 2.70
C LEU A 72 -9.59 0.47 4.21
N ALA A 73 -8.67 -0.35 4.73
CA ALA A 73 -8.57 -0.61 6.15
C ALA A 73 -8.22 0.67 6.94
N LEU A 74 -7.32 1.50 6.40
CA LEU A 74 -6.91 2.75 7.01
C LEU A 74 -8.09 3.73 7.07
N GLY A 75 -8.89 3.85 6.02
CA GLY A 75 -10.15 4.61 6.06
C GLY A 75 -11.12 4.08 7.12
N ALA A 76 -11.38 2.77 7.12
CA ALA A 76 -12.35 2.15 8.03
C ALA A 76 -11.95 2.17 9.52
N ILE A 77 -10.64 2.24 9.82
CA ILE A 77 -10.13 2.16 11.20
C ILE A 77 -9.66 3.52 11.72
N ALA A 78 -8.92 4.28 10.90
CA ALA A 78 -8.28 5.51 11.35
C ALA A 78 -9.28 6.63 11.57
N GLU A 79 -10.27 6.72 10.68
CA GLU A 79 -11.31 7.75 10.74
C GLU A 79 -12.11 7.67 12.05
N PRO A 80 -12.75 6.54 12.43
CA PRO A 80 -13.50 6.46 13.70
C PRO A 80 -12.59 6.58 14.93
N ALA A 81 -11.34 6.10 14.86
CA ALA A 81 -10.40 6.21 15.98
C ALA A 81 -10.01 7.67 16.26
N ILE A 82 -9.81 8.47 15.21
CA ILE A 82 -9.45 9.89 15.34
C ILE A 82 -10.68 10.75 15.60
N ALA A 83 -11.82 10.46 14.98
CA ALA A 83 -13.08 11.19 15.23
C ALA A 83 -13.46 11.11 16.72
N HIS A 84 -13.48 9.92 17.32
CA HIS A 84 -13.76 9.77 18.76
C HIS A 84 -12.76 10.50 19.66
N LEU A 85 -11.49 10.64 19.24
CA LEU A 85 -10.50 11.38 20.00
C LEU A 85 -10.74 12.91 19.93
N LEU A 86 -11.31 13.39 18.82
CA LEU A 86 -11.67 14.79 18.60
C LEU A 86 -13.01 15.18 19.23
N GLU A 87 -13.93 14.24 19.43
CA GLU A 87 -15.21 14.51 20.10
C GLU A 87 -15.02 15.01 21.53
N VAL A 88 -14.07 14.42 22.29
CA VAL A 88 -13.78 14.78 23.69
C VAL A 88 -13.43 16.27 23.87
N PRO A 89 -12.47 16.86 23.13
CA PRO A 89 -12.22 18.29 23.22
C PRO A 89 -13.39 19.13 22.69
N PHE A 90 -14.10 18.71 21.64
CA PHE A 90 -15.23 19.50 21.12
C PHE A 90 -16.41 19.59 22.08
N GLU A 91 -16.72 18.51 22.81
CA GLU A 91 -17.69 18.53 23.90
C GLU A 91 -17.23 19.46 25.03
N ALA A 92 -15.94 19.45 25.38
CA ALA A 92 -15.39 20.31 26.42
C ALA A 92 -15.46 21.82 26.09
N ILE A 93 -15.41 22.19 24.81
CA ILE A 93 -15.49 23.59 24.35
C ILE A 93 -16.96 24.02 24.11
N GLY A 94 -17.93 23.14 24.37
CA GLY A 94 -19.36 23.47 24.31
C GLY A 94 -19.96 23.46 22.90
N VAL A 95 -19.37 22.73 21.96
CA VAL A 95 -19.94 22.55 20.62
C VAL A 95 -21.31 21.85 20.74
N PRO A 96 -22.36 22.29 20.01
CA PRO A 96 -23.66 21.62 20.04
C PRO A 96 -23.54 20.14 19.69
N ALA A 97 -24.17 19.26 20.46
CA ALA A 97 -24.06 17.79 20.29
C ALA A 97 -24.37 17.31 18.86
N ALA A 98 -25.27 18.00 18.14
CA ALA A 98 -25.59 17.70 16.75
C ALA A 98 -24.44 17.97 15.76
N LEU A 99 -23.47 18.83 16.13
CA LEU A 99 -22.34 19.25 15.30
C LEU A 99 -21.01 18.61 15.72
N VAL A 100 -20.90 18.09 16.95
CA VAL A 100 -19.68 17.45 17.48
C VAL A 100 -19.21 16.33 16.54
N HIS A 101 -20.09 15.38 16.20
CA HIS A 101 -19.74 14.24 15.37
C HIS A 101 -19.41 14.63 13.91
N PRO A 102 -20.25 15.40 13.18
CA PRO A 102 -19.92 15.84 11.82
C PRO A 102 -18.60 16.62 11.70
N ILE A 103 -18.31 17.53 12.63
CA ILE A 103 -17.06 18.31 12.63
C ILE A 103 -15.86 17.39 12.88
N SER A 104 -15.96 16.51 13.90
CA SER A 104 -14.92 15.54 14.22
C SER A 104 -14.64 14.61 13.04
N PHE A 105 -15.68 14.13 12.36
CA PHE A 105 -15.59 13.29 11.18
C PHE A 105 -14.84 14.00 10.03
N VAL A 106 -15.22 15.23 9.68
CA VAL A 106 -14.59 15.97 8.57
C VAL A 106 -13.11 16.22 8.85
N ILE A 107 -12.77 16.60 10.09
CA ILE A 107 -11.38 16.84 10.50
C ILE A 107 -10.58 15.53 10.52
N ALA A 108 -11.16 14.45 11.07
CA ALA A 108 -10.54 13.14 11.10
C ALA A 108 -10.27 12.62 9.69
N LEU A 109 -11.27 12.66 8.80
CA LEU A 109 -11.14 12.25 7.41
C LEU A 109 -10.07 13.08 6.68
N GLY A 110 -10.07 14.40 6.86
CA GLY A 110 -9.06 15.28 6.26
C GLY A 110 -7.64 14.97 6.74
N LEU A 111 -7.45 14.78 8.05
CA LEU A 111 -6.17 14.43 8.64
C LEU A 111 -5.69 13.05 8.17
N VAL A 112 -6.56 12.04 8.22
CA VAL A 112 -6.25 10.67 7.77
C VAL A 112 -5.88 10.66 6.29
N THR A 113 -6.65 11.35 5.45
CA THR A 113 -6.37 11.47 4.02
C THR A 113 -5.04 12.16 3.77
N TYR A 114 -4.75 13.26 4.47
CA TYR A 114 -3.47 13.95 4.36
C TYR A 114 -2.30 13.04 4.75
N LEU A 115 -2.39 12.37 5.91
CA LEU A 115 -1.34 11.46 6.36
C LEU A 115 -1.14 10.31 5.38
N HIS A 116 -2.23 9.74 4.86
CA HIS A 116 -2.20 8.68 3.87
C HIS A 116 -1.50 9.11 2.57
N VAL A 117 -1.95 10.21 1.97
CA VAL A 117 -1.39 10.69 0.70
C VAL A 117 0.07 11.09 0.87
N VAL A 118 0.42 11.80 1.94
CA VAL A 118 1.79 12.28 2.14
C VAL A 118 2.73 11.14 2.51
N PHE A 119 2.43 10.39 3.57
CA PHE A 119 3.35 9.40 4.14
C PHE A 119 3.15 7.99 3.58
N GLY A 120 1.92 7.63 3.19
CA GLY A 120 1.62 6.37 2.54
C GLY A 120 2.04 6.37 1.05
N GLU A 121 1.82 7.47 0.34
CA GLU A 121 2.04 7.49 -1.11
C GLU A 121 3.20 8.37 -1.57
N MET A 122 3.14 9.69 -1.32
CA MET A 122 4.05 10.66 -1.92
C MET A 122 5.50 10.48 -1.47
N VAL A 123 5.73 10.33 -0.17
CA VAL A 123 7.07 10.17 0.39
C VAL A 123 7.72 8.86 -0.10
N PRO A 124 7.10 7.68 0.06
CA PRO A 124 7.68 6.41 -0.41
C PRO A 124 7.92 6.39 -1.92
N LYS A 125 6.99 6.94 -2.70
CA LYS A 125 7.14 7.09 -4.15
C LYS A 125 8.36 7.95 -4.49
N ASN A 126 8.51 9.11 -3.87
CA ASN A 126 9.64 10.01 -4.16
C ASN A 126 10.98 9.40 -3.77
N ILE A 127 11.05 8.67 -2.65
CA ILE A 127 12.27 7.94 -2.26
C ILE A 127 12.56 6.82 -3.28
N ALA A 128 11.53 6.10 -3.75
CA ALA A 128 11.68 5.04 -4.74
C ALA A 128 12.17 5.57 -6.09
N LEU A 129 11.71 6.76 -6.50
CA LEU A 129 12.19 7.40 -7.73
C LEU A 129 13.61 7.97 -7.59
N ALA A 130 14.00 8.43 -6.40
CA ALA A 130 15.34 8.96 -6.16
C ALA A 130 16.43 7.87 -6.05
N GLY A 131 16.07 6.68 -5.56
CA GLY A 131 17.00 5.56 -5.38
C GLY A 131 16.40 4.20 -5.72
N PRO A 132 15.93 3.99 -6.97
CA PRO A 132 15.09 2.85 -7.32
C PRO A 132 15.80 1.52 -7.14
N GLU A 133 17.07 1.41 -7.49
CA GLU A 133 17.79 0.14 -7.37
C GLU A 133 18.04 -0.25 -5.91
N ARG A 134 18.35 0.73 -5.04
CA ARG A 134 18.54 0.46 -3.60
C ARG A 134 17.23 0.03 -2.97
N MET A 135 16.13 0.74 -3.26
CA MET A 135 14.81 0.35 -2.74
C MET A 135 14.35 -0.98 -3.31
N ALA A 136 14.57 -1.27 -4.60
CA ALA A 136 14.18 -2.54 -5.21
C ALA A 136 14.95 -3.72 -4.60
N LEU A 137 16.23 -3.54 -4.23
CA LEU A 137 17.01 -4.56 -3.54
C LEU A 137 16.48 -4.89 -2.13
N VAL A 138 15.87 -3.91 -1.45
CA VAL A 138 15.32 -4.09 -0.10
C VAL A 138 13.87 -4.57 -0.16
N LEU A 139 13.03 -3.90 -0.95
CA LEU A 139 11.59 -4.09 -0.95
C LEU A 139 11.12 -5.24 -1.85
N ALA A 140 11.74 -5.46 -3.01
CA ALA A 140 11.28 -6.50 -3.93
C ALA A 140 11.34 -7.91 -3.34
N PRO A 141 12.37 -8.30 -2.55
CA PRO A 141 12.38 -9.62 -1.91
C PRO A 141 11.25 -9.81 -0.90
N MET A 142 10.96 -8.78 -0.10
CA MET A 142 9.84 -8.81 0.85
C MET A 142 8.50 -8.88 0.12
N LEU A 143 8.33 -8.06 -0.93
CA LEU A 143 7.13 -8.08 -1.75
C LEU A 143 6.96 -9.44 -2.42
N MET A 144 8.03 -10.07 -2.90
CA MET A 144 7.95 -11.39 -3.54
C MET A 144 7.47 -12.46 -2.55
N GLY A 145 7.85 -12.37 -1.28
CA GLY A 145 7.28 -13.22 -0.22
C GLY A 145 5.76 -13.02 -0.07
N VAL A 146 5.31 -11.77 0.03
CA VAL A 146 3.87 -11.43 0.14
C VAL A 146 3.09 -11.90 -1.08
N VAL A 147 3.60 -11.63 -2.29
CA VAL A 147 2.98 -12.03 -3.56
C VAL A 147 2.91 -13.54 -3.71
N THR A 148 3.93 -14.26 -3.25
CA THR A 148 3.92 -15.73 -3.26
C THR A 148 2.84 -16.29 -2.36
N LEU A 149 2.63 -15.69 -1.18
CA LEU A 149 1.55 -16.07 -0.26
C LEU A 149 0.16 -15.67 -0.78
N ALA A 150 0.06 -14.50 -1.40
CA ALA A 150 -1.18 -13.97 -1.97
C ALA A 150 -1.52 -14.54 -3.36
N LYS A 151 -0.63 -15.35 -3.95
CA LYS A 151 -0.77 -15.95 -5.28
C LYS A 151 -2.15 -16.61 -5.55
N PRO A 152 -2.75 -17.41 -4.64
CA PRO A 152 -4.09 -17.97 -4.88
C PRO A 152 -5.17 -16.90 -4.98
N VAL A 153 -5.08 -15.83 -4.17
CA VAL A 153 -6.01 -14.70 -4.21
C VAL A 153 -5.85 -13.91 -5.50
N LEU A 154 -4.60 -13.62 -5.90
CA LEU A 154 -4.29 -12.94 -7.15
C LEU A 154 -4.77 -13.75 -8.36
N TRP A 155 -4.61 -15.07 -8.34
CA TRP A 155 -5.10 -15.96 -9.40
C TRP A 155 -6.63 -15.95 -9.50
N LEU A 156 -7.33 -15.97 -8.36
CA LEU A 156 -8.79 -15.89 -8.32
C LEU A 156 -9.27 -14.56 -8.90
N LEU A 157 -8.70 -13.44 -8.45
CA LEU A 157 -9.04 -12.10 -8.94
C LEU A 157 -8.78 -11.96 -10.44
N ASN A 158 -7.63 -12.46 -10.92
CA ASN A 158 -7.30 -12.42 -12.34
C ASN A 158 -8.25 -13.31 -13.15
N SER A 159 -8.67 -14.45 -12.61
CA SER A 159 -9.65 -15.33 -13.26
C SER A 159 -11.02 -14.67 -13.37
N CYS A 160 -11.48 -13.97 -12.33
CA CYS A 160 -12.70 -13.16 -12.37
C CYS A 160 -12.60 -12.05 -13.42
N GLY A 161 -11.50 -11.30 -13.44
CA GLY A 161 -11.25 -10.26 -14.44
C GLY A 161 -11.28 -10.81 -15.87
N ASN A 162 -10.60 -11.94 -16.10
CA ASN A 162 -10.59 -12.62 -17.40
C ASN A 162 -11.98 -13.12 -17.81
N LEU A 163 -12.80 -13.57 -16.86
CA LEU A 163 -14.19 -13.94 -17.13
C LEU A 163 -15.01 -12.74 -17.60
N VAL A 164 -14.88 -11.60 -16.91
CA VAL A 164 -15.55 -10.34 -17.30
C VAL A 164 -15.08 -9.88 -18.68
N LEU A 165 -13.78 -9.88 -18.94
CA LEU A 165 -13.22 -9.52 -20.25
C LEU A 165 -13.74 -10.43 -21.36
N ARG A 166 -13.83 -11.74 -21.12
CA ARG A 166 -14.41 -12.70 -22.07
C ARG A 166 -15.90 -12.43 -22.32
N MET A 167 -16.67 -12.08 -21.30
CA MET A 167 -18.07 -11.66 -21.46
C MET A 167 -18.22 -10.38 -22.29
N MET A 168 -17.21 -9.50 -22.26
CA MET A 168 -17.13 -8.29 -23.08
C MET A 168 -16.51 -8.51 -24.47
N GLY A 169 -16.17 -9.76 -24.83
CA GLY A 169 -15.56 -10.09 -26.13
C GLY A 169 -14.07 -9.75 -26.26
N VAL A 170 -13.40 -9.43 -25.16
CA VAL A 170 -11.95 -9.13 -25.14
C VAL A 170 -11.17 -10.39 -24.81
N THR A 171 -10.23 -10.78 -25.67
CA THR A 171 -9.32 -11.91 -25.41
C THR A 171 -8.22 -11.51 -24.42
N PRO A 172 -8.16 -12.11 -23.22
CA PRO A 172 -7.12 -11.78 -22.26
C PRO A 172 -5.75 -12.26 -22.76
N LYS A 173 -4.71 -11.41 -22.65
CA LYS A 173 -3.32 -11.86 -22.84
C LYS A 173 -2.83 -12.47 -21.53
N ALA A 174 -2.54 -13.77 -21.57
CA ALA A 174 -1.92 -14.52 -20.48
C ALA A 174 -0.43 -14.18 -20.36
#